data_AF-A0A820G602-F1
#
_entry.id   AF-A0A820G602-F1
#
_cell.length_a   1.000
_cell.length_b   1.000
_cell.length_c   1.000
_cell.angle_alpha   90.00
_cell.angle_beta   90.00
_cell.angle_gamma   90.00
#
_symmetry.space_group_name_H-M   'P 1'
#
loop_
_entity.id
_entity.type
_entity.pdbx_description
1 polymer ?
#
loop_
_entity_poly.entity_id
_entity_poly.type
_entity_poly.pdbx_seq_one_letter_code
_entity_poly.pdbx_strand_id
1 'polypeptide(L)'
;LLFIINYNKLFYVTYEEETNKYASLVFMSAEERNIIRLYLNKSHTMLEYGSGYSTLYFSQFVNAYYSIEHNEQWYKTIKNLIDHSPIVSSIIKKYILISINPGYKGWKGGFSEGNKIQFHDYIQAVHSLNVRKFDRVLIDGRARVDCAFEIYPYLDRNSIIFVHDYTKRSHYFNISKKYYKIILQTYEDRTLVVFKLR
;
A
#
# COMPACT_ATOMS: atom_id res chain seq x y z
N LEU A 1 23.36 -1.55 -10.29
CA LEU A 1 23.72 -1.96 -8.91
C LEU A 1 22.85 -3.15 -8.54
N LEU A 2 23.39 -4.36 -8.66
CA LEU A 2 22.78 -5.54 -8.05
C LEU A 2 22.80 -5.33 -6.54
N PHE A 3 21.62 -5.37 -5.91
CA PHE A 3 21.52 -5.39 -4.45
C PHE A 3 22.21 -6.65 -3.94
N ILE A 4 23.19 -6.51 -3.04
CA ILE A 4 23.55 -7.60 -2.14
C ILE A 4 22.34 -7.77 -1.21
N ILE A 5 21.39 -8.59 -1.63
CA ILE A 5 20.34 -9.05 -0.73
C ILE A 5 21.07 -9.92 0.29
N ASN A 6 21.03 -9.51 1.55
CA ASN A 6 21.53 -10.34 2.64
C ASN A 6 20.73 -11.65 2.62
N TYR A 7 21.38 -12.76 2.25
CA TYR A 7 20.74 -14.08 2.12
C TYR A 7 19.99 -14.50 3.38
N ASN A 8 20.51 -14.15 4.56
CA ASN A 8 19.82 -14.43 5.82
C ASN A 8 18.49 -13.67 5.88
N LYS A 9 18.49 -12.38 5.51
CA LYS A 9 17.26 -11.56 5.51
C LYS A 9 16.23 -12.10 4.51
N LEU A 10 16.66 -12.55 3.33
CA LEU A 10 15.76 -13.15 2.36
C LEU A 10 15.14 -14.45 2.90
N PHE A 11 15.98 -15.33 3.45
CA PHE A 11 15.52 -16.58 4.06
C PHE A 11 14.49 -16.35 5.18
N TYR A 12 14.75 -15.42 6.10
CA TYR A 12 13.80 -15.08 7.17
C TYR A 12 12.48 -14.53 6.63
N VAL A 13 12.52 -13.67 5.61
CA VAL A 13 11.31 -13.13 4.98
C VAL A 13 10.47 -14.23 4.34
N THR A 14 11.10 -15.15 3.60
CA THR A 14 10.41 -16.28 2.97
C THR A 14 9.84 -17.25 4.02
N TYR A 15 10.60 -17.59 5.06
CA TYR A 15 10.11 -18.47 6.13
C TYR A 15 8.90 -17.89 6.89
N GLU A 16 8.95 -16.60 7.25
CA GLU A 16 7.82 -15.94 7.89
C GLU A 16 6.63 -15.74 6.93
N GLU A 17 6.86 -15.70 5.61
CA GLU A 17 5.77 -15.71 4.64
C GLU A 17 5.03 -17.06 4.65
N GLU A 18 5.76 -18.17 4.52
CA GLU A 18 5.20 -19.53 4.47
C GLU A 18 4.41 -19.89 5.73
N THR A 19 4.81 -19.35 6.88
CA THR A 19 4.20 -19.65 8.18
C THR A 19 3.08 -18.67 8.59
N ASN A 20 2.89 -17.55 7.88
CA ASN A 20 1.87 -16.57 8.25
C ASN A 20 0.52 -16.88 7.61
N LYS A 21 -0.50 -17.06 8.45
CA LYS A 21 -1.87 -17.41 8.02
C LYS A 21 -2.54 -16.40 7.08
N TYR A 22 -2.08 -15.15 7.00
CA TYR A 22 -2.62 -14.14 6.09
C TYR A 22 -1.88 -14.05 4.76
N ALA A 23 -0.64 -14.56 4.67
CA ALA A 23 0.22 -14.35 3.51
C ALA A 23 -0.44 -14.85 2.21
N SER A 24 -0.99 -16.07 2.24
CA SER A 24 -1.67 -16.70 1.10
C SER A 24 -3.00 -16.03 0.71
N LEU A 25 -3.56 -15.18 1.56
CA LEU A 25 -4.81 -14.47 1.32
C LEU A 25 -4.60 -13.10 0.66
N VAL A 26 -3.39 -12.55 0.70
CA VAL A 26 -3.06 -11.29 0.02
C VAL A 26 -3.09 -11.51 -1.49
N PHE A 27 -3.83 -10.67 -2.20
CA PHE A 27 -3.94 -10.66 -3.66
C PHE A 27 -2.70 -10.09 -4.36
N MET A 28 -1.54 -10.63 -4.02
CA MET A 28 -0.23 -10.34 -4.62
C MET A 28 0.50 -11.66 -4.85
N SER A 29 1.48 -11.69 -5.75
CA SER A 29 2.37 -12.84 -5.83
C SER A 29 3.27 -12.92 -4.57
N ALA A 30 3.79 -14.12 -4.27
CA ALA A 30 4.75 -14.30 -3.18
C ALA A 30 5.99 -13.41 -3.34
N GLU A 31 6.45 -13.24 -4.58
CA GLU A 31 7.56 -12.35 -4.89
C GLU A 31 7.26 -10.89 -4.54
N GLU A 32 6.09 -10.37 -4.90
CA GLU A 32 5.70 -9.00 -4.59
C GLU A 32 5.58 -8.78 -3.09
N ARG A 33 4.99 -9.74 -2.36
CA ARG A 33 4.95 -9.71 -0.89
C ARG A 33 6.36 -9.69 -0.30
N ASN A 34 7.24 -10.56 -0.78
CA ASN A 34 8.62 -10.64 -0.28
C ASN A 34 9.40 -9.37 -0.57
N ILE A 35 9.24 -8.79 -1.76
CA ILE A 35 9.83 -7.48 -2.09
C ILE A 35 9.37 -6.43 -1.09
N ILE A 36 8.07 -6.27 -0.84
CA ILE A 36 7.56 -5.29 0.13
C ILE A 36 8.17 -5.56 1.51
N ARG A 37 8.14 -6.82 1.95
CA ARG A 37 8.67 -7.27 3.24
C ARG A 37 10.15 -6.98 3.46
N LEU A 38 10.98 -7.07 2.42
CA LEU A 38 12.40 -6.73 2.52
C LEU A 38 12.63 -5.28 2.99
N TYR A 39 11.65 -4.40 2.79
CA TYR A 39 11.73 -3.01 3.23
C TYR A 39 11.02 -2.73 4.56
N LEU A 40 10.29 -3.68 5.16
CA LEU A 40 9.56 -3.47 6.42
C LEU A 40 10.42 -3.80 7.65
N ASN A 41 10.11 -3.16 8.79
CA ASN A 41 10.69 -3.45 10.10
C ASN A 41 9.83 -2.79 11.20
N LYS A 42 10.07 -3.21 12.46
CA LYS A 42 9.31 -2.82 13.65
C LYS A 42 9.47 -1.38 14.12
N SER A 43 10.29 -0.54 13.47
CA SER A 43 10.32 0.90 13.75
C SER A 43 9.50 1.74 12.76
N HIS A 44 9.04 1.15 11.66
CA HIS A 44 8.35 1.90 10.61
C HIS A 44 6.90 2.27 10.97
N THR A 45 6.48 3.41 10.45
CA THR A 45 5.09 3.84 10.31
C THR A 45 4.66 3.67 8.85
N MET A 46 3.61 2.87 8.61
CA MET A 46 3.15 2.50 7.28
C MET A 46 1.77 3.05 6.96
N LEU A 47 1.60 3.59 5.75
CA LEU A 47 0.32 3.97 5.16
C LEU A 47 -0.07 2.99 4.06
N GLU A 48 -1.35 2.70 3.96
CA GLU A 48 -1.95 1.96 2.87
C GLU A 48 -3.17 2.71 2.29
N TYR A 49 -3.19 2.84 0.98
CA TYR A 49 -4.38 3.18 0.21
C TYR A 49 -4.92 1.91 -0.44
N GLY A 50 -6.14 1.51 -0.10
CA GLY A 50 -6.76 0.26 -0.52
C GLY A 50 -6.48 -0.83 0.51
N SER A 51 -7.46 -1.14 1.34
CA SER A 51 -7.31 -2.11 2.42
C SER A 51 -7.53 -3.54 1.92
N GLY A 52 -7.08 -4.52 2.69
CA GLY A 52 -7.31 -5.92 2.35
C GLY A 52 -6.61 -6.88 3.30
N TYR A 53 -6.38 -8.10 2.81
CA TYR A 53 -5.50 -9.03 3.52
C TYR A 53 -4.06 -8.51 3.64
N SER A 54 -3.64 -7.60 2.75
CA SER A 54 -2.40 -6.81 2.89
C SER A 54 -2.35 -6.02 4.21
N THR A 55 -3.47 -5.43 4.63
CA THR A 55 -3.60 -4.73 5.91
C THR A 55 -3.35 -5.67 7.10
N LEU A 56 -3.92 -6.87 7.06
CA LEU A 56 -3.73 -7.90 8.10
C LEU A 56 -2.31 -8.46 8.09
N TYR A 57 -1.74 -8.64 6.90
CA TYR A 57 -0.41 -9.22 6.72
C TYR A 57 0.71 -8.24 7.06
N PHE A 58 0.80 -7.12 6.34
CA PHE A 58 1.94 -6.20 6.44
C PHE A 58 2.00 -5.42 7.75
N SER A 59 0.85 -5.16 8.40
CA SER A 59 0.82 -4.51 9.72
C SER A 59 1.66 -5.27 10.76
N GLN A 60 1.70 -6.60 10.68
CA GLN A 60 2.48 -7.43 11.60
C GLN A 60 3.99 -7.20 11.53
N PHE A 61 4.51 -6.46 10.55
CA PHE A 61 5.94 -6.21 10.36
C PHE A 61 6.37 -4.76 10.63
N VAL A 62 5.46 -3.92 11.14
CA VAL A 62 5.72 -2.50 11.42
C VAL A 62 5.27 -2.10 12.83
N ASN A 63 5.58 -0.87 13.25
CA ASN A 63 5.18 -0.31 14.55
C ASN A 63 3.75 0.24 14.54
N ALA A 64 3.41 0.94 13.47
CA ALA A 64 2.16 1.66 13.33
C ALA A 64 1.68 1.54 11.88
N TYR A 65 0.39 1.25 11.71
CA TYR A 65 -0.20 1.05 10.40
C TYR A 65 -1.49 1.85 10.25
N TYR A 66 -1.63 2.52 9.11
CA TYR A 66 -2.78 3.35 8.75
C TYR A 66 -3.31 2.85 7.41
N SER A 67 -4.62 2.67 7.29
CA SER A 67 -5.23 2.18 6.05
C SER A 67 -6.48 2.99 5.68
N ILE A 68 -6.66 3.24 4.37
CA ILE A 68 -7.73 4.04 3.79
C ILE A 68 -8.49 3.17 2.78
N GLU A 69 -9.78 2.99 2.99
CA GLU A 69 -10.66 2.17 2.14
C GLU A 69 -11.82 3.00 1.57
N HIS A 70 -12.21 2.72 0.33
CA HIS A 70 -13.33 3.37 -0.34
C HIS A 70 -14.59 2.48 -0.40
N ASN A 71 -14.41 1.16 -0.45
CA ASN A 71 -15.48 0.20 -0.57
C ASN A 71 -16.02 -0.16 0.81
N GLU A 72 -17.25 0.26 1.11
CA GLU A 72 -17.87 0.06 2.42
C GLU A 72 -18.02 -1.42 2.80
N GLN A 73 -18.41 -2.27 1.86
CA GLN A 73 -18.60 -3.70 2.16
C GLN A 73 -17.26 -4.36 2.49
N TRP A 74 -16.23 -4.07 1.69
CA TRP A 74 -14.88 -4.56 1.94
C TRP A 74 -14.30 -4.00 3.23
N TYR A 75 -14.58 -2.71 3.51
CA TYR A 75 -14.18 -2.08 4.75
C TYR A 75 -14.70 -2.85 5.97
N LYS A 76 -15.99 -3.19 5.97
CA LYS A 76 -16.64 -3.97 7.04
C LYS A 76 -15.99 -5.36 7.19
N THR A 77 -15.73 -6.05 6.09
CA THR A 77 -15.05 -7.36 6.10
C THR A 77 -13.68 -7.28 6.77
N ILE A 78 -12.83 -6.35 6.32
CA ILE A 78 -11.48 -6.21 6.87
C ILE A 78 -11.51 -5.68 8.30
N LYS A 79 -12.44 -4.77 8.64
CA LYS A 79 -12.62 -4.26 10.00
C LYS A 79 -12.93 -5.41 10.96
N ASN A 80 -13.84 -6.30 10.57
CA ASN A 80 -14.17 -7.48 11.37
C ASN A 80 -12.93 -8.37 11.61
N LEU A 81 -12.09 -8.60 10.58
CA LEU A 81 -10.87 -9.39 10.72
C LEU A 81 -9.80 -8.70 11.60
N ILE A 82 -9.70 -7.37 11.52
CA ILE A 82 -8.82 -6.57 12.39
C ILE A 82 -9.29 -6.71 13.84
N ASP A 83 -10.60 -6.55 14.10
CA ASP A 83 -11.17 -6.57 15.46
C ASP A 83 -11.02 -7.94 16.14
N HIS A 84 -11.06 -9.02 15.37
CA HIS A 84 -10.86 -10.39 15.86
C HIS A 84 -9.37 -10.81 15.91
N SER A 85 -8.44 -9.89 15.67
CA SER A 85 -7.00 -10.14 15.75
C SER A 85 -6.35 -9.14 16.71
N PRO A 86 -6.17 -9.49 18.00
CA PRO A 86 -5.60 -8.58 19.01
C PRO A 86 -4.24 -8.00 18.59
N ILE A 87 -3.40 -8.82 17.95
CA ILE A 87 -2.09 -8.39 17.45
C ILE A 87 -2.26 -7.31 16.38
N VAL A 88 -3.08 -7.55 15.35
CA VAL A 88 -3.28 -6.57 14.27
C VAL A 88 -3.96 -5.31 14.78
N SER A 89 -5.02 -5.46 15.59
CA SER A 89 -5.75 -4.35 16.20
C SER A 89 -4.84 -3.41 17.00
N SER A 90 -3.85 -3.94 17.73
CA SER A 90 -2.89 -3.11 18.49
C SER A 90 -1.96 -2.25 17.62
N ILE A 91 -1.72 -2.66 16.36
CA ILE A 91 -0.79 -2.00 15.44
C ILE A 91 -1.52 -0.98 14.56
N ILE A 92 -2.76 -1.28 14.17
CA ILE A 92 -3.60 -0.40 13.35
C ILE A 92 -3.97 0.84 14.17
N LYS A 93 -3.41 2.00 13.79
CA LYS A 93 -3.64 3.27 14.49
C LYS A 93 -4.87 4.00 13.96
N LYS A 94 -5.12 3.89 12.65
CA LYS A 94 -6.35 4.40 12.04
C LYS A 94 -6.71 3.54 10.83
N TYR A 95 -7.99 3.19 10.75
CA TYR A 95 -8.56 2.54 9.59
C TYR A 95 -9.81 3.32 9.20
N ILE A 96 -9.78 3.95 8.03
CA ILE A 96 -10.81 4.92 7.63
C ILE A 96 -11.55 4.46 6.37
N LEU A 97 -12.87 4.66 6.40
CA LEU A 97 -13.75 4.47 5.26
C LEU A 97 -14.05 5.84 4.63
N ILE A 98 -13.85 5.95 3.31
CA ILE A 98 -14.28 7.07 2.49
C ILE A 98 -15.16 6.53 1.36
N SER A 99 -16.45 6.38 1.65
CA SER A 99 -17.40 5.74 0.73
C SER A 99 -17.48 6.47 -0.61
N ILE A 100 -17.27 5.72 -1.70
CA ILE A 100 -17.48 6.19 -3.07
C ILE A 100 -18.39 5.20 -3.78
N ASN A 101 -19.52 5.69 -4.27
CA ASN A 101 -20.50 4.86 -4.96
C ASN A 101 -20.19 4.79 -6.48
N PRO A 102 -20.37 3.61 -7.12
CA PRO A 102 -20.38 3.51 -8.58
C PRO A 102 -21.33 4.55 -9.20
N GLY A 103 -20.95 5.07 -10.36
CA GLY A 103 -21.67 6.15 -11.06
C GLY A 103 -21.27 7.56 -10.60
N TYR A 104 -20.64 7.73 -9.44
CA TYR A 104 -20.18 9.04 -8.97
C TYR A 104 -19.25 9.69 -10.00
N LYS A 105 -19.69 10.81 -10.58
CA LYS A 105 -19.00 11.53 -11.67
C LYS A 105 -18.48 10.59 -12.77
N GLY A 106 -19.26 9.57 -13.12
CA GLY A 106 -18.94 8.61 -14.18
C GLY A 106 -17.98 7.47 -13.79
N TRP A 107 -17.74 7.22 -12.51
CA TRP A 107 -16.91 6.09 -12.08
C TRP A 107 -17.62 4.78 -12.38
N LYS A 108 -16.96 3.83 -13.06
CA LYS A 108 -17.57 2.57 -13.48
C LYS A 108 -17.75 1.55 -12.34
N GLY A 109 -17.21 1.82 -11.16
CA GLY A 109 -17.20 0.86 -10.05
C GLY A 109 -16.23 -0.30 -10.27
N GLY A 110 -16.26 -1.28 -9.35
CA GLY A 110 -15.46 -2.49 -9.42
C GLY A 110 -13.95 -2.23 -9.50
N PHE A 111 -13.27 -2.85 -10.47
CA PHE A 111 -11.82 -2.72 -10.69
C PHE A 111 -11.43 -1.46 -11.49
N SER A 112 -12.37 -0.54 -11.77
CA SER A 112 -12.05 0.73 -12.44
C SER A 112 -11.19 1.61 -11.54
N GLU A 113 -10.06 2.10 -12.07
CA GLU A 113 -9.08 2.93 -11.37
C GLU A 113 -9.65 4.16 -10.67
N GLY A 114 -10.70 4.75 -11.24
CA GLY A 114 -11.15 6.08 -10.82
C GLY A 114 -10.19 7.18 -11.27
N ASN A 115 -10.48 8.41 -10.86
CA ASN A 115 -9.66 9.59 -11.09
C ASN A 115 -9.77 10.58 -9.92
N LYS A 116 -8.90 11.60 -9.91
CA LYS A 116 -8.89 12.67 -8.91
C LYS A 116 -10.25 13.28 -8.56
N ILE A 117 -11.12 13.47 -9.56
CA ILE A 117 -12.42 14.12 -9.38
C ILE A 117 -13.41 13.19 -8.66
N GLN A 118 -13.32 11.89 -8.93
CA GLN A 118 -14.16 10.84 -8.36
C GLN A 118 -13.70 10.43 -6.96
N PHE A 119 -12.39 10.40 -6.74
CA PHE A 119 -11.75 9.91 -5.51
C PHE A 119 -11.17 11.04 -4.65
N HIS A 120 -11.66 12.27 -4.79
CA HIS A 120 -11.08 13.46 -4.16
C HIS A 120 -10.88 13.28 -2.64
N ASP A 121 -11.96 12.96 -1.92
CA ASP A 121 -11.92 12.80 -0.46
C ASP A 121 -11.07 11.60 -0.05
N TYR A 122 -11.10 10.53 -0.85
CA TYR A 122 -10.28 9.32 -0.60
C TYR A 122 -8.79 9.67 -0.69
N ILE A 123 -8.39 10.38 -1.75
CA ILE A 123 -7.01 10.85 -1.97
C ILE A 123 -6.57 11.73 -0.80
N GLN A 124 -7.39 12.69 -0.39
CA GLN A 124 -7.08 13.66 0.68
C GLN A 124 -7.16 13.09 2.10
N ALA A 125 -7.67 11.87 2.27
CA ALA A 125 -7.93 11.32 3.61
C ALA A 125 -6.64 11.16 4.45
N VAL A 126 -5.46 11.14 3.82
CA VAL A 126 -4.14 11.20 4.50
C VAL A 126 -3.99 12.41 5.42
N HIS A 127 -4.59 13.55 5.08
CA HIS A 127 -4.50 14.76 5.91
C HIS A 127 -5.13 14.58 7.29
N SER A 128 -6.12 13.69 7.41
CA SER A 128 -6.81 13.40 8.67
C SER A 128 -6.05 12.45 9.59
N LEU A 129 -4.93 11.87 9.15
CA LEU A 129 -4.22 10.82 9.89
C LEU A 129 -3.34 11.38 11.02
N ASN A 130 -3.06 12.68 11.01
CA ASN A 130 -2.18 13.35 11.98
C ASN A 130 -0.78 12.71 12.09
N VAL A 131 -0.26 12.21 10.96
CA VAL A 131 1.09 11.64 10.88
C VAL A 131 2.01 12.64 10.16
N ARG A 132 3.17 12.92 10.75
CA ARG A 132 4.14 13.85 10.15
C ARG A 132 4.80 13.27 8.89
N LYS A 133 5.29 12.03 8.97
CA LYS A 133 5.97 11.32 7.88
C LYS A 133 5.67 9.82 7.95
N PHE A 134 5.54 9.18 6.79
CA PHE A 134 5.45 7.74 6.65
C PHE A 134 6.77 7.16 6.15
N ASP A 135 7.23 6.09 6.78
CA ASP A 135 8.42 5.37 6.32
C ASP A 135 8.09 4.51 5.11
N ARG A 136 6.89 3.91 5.10
CA ARG A 136 6.44 2.98 4.06
C ARG A 136 5.04 3.36 3.61
N VAL A 137 4.81 3.33 2.31
CA VAL A 137 3.48 3.59 1.75
C VAL A 137 3.17 2.51 0.71
N LEU A 138 2.04 1.83 0.87
CA LEU A 138 1.47 0.95 -0.14
C LEU A 138 0.29 1.65 -0.81
N ILE A 139 0.31 1.76 -2.12
CA ILE A 139 -0.77 2.29 -2.95
C ILE A 139 -1.30 1.14 -3.79
N ASP A 140 -2.37 0.52 -3.30
CA ASP A 140 -3.05 -0.62 -3.92
C ASP A 140 -4.58 -0.43 -3.98
N GLY A 141 -4.99 0.83 -4.10
CA GLY A 141 -6.40 1.21 -4.14
C GLY A 141 -6.82 1.77 -5.49
N ARG A 142 -7.29 3.00 -5.46
CA ARG A 142 -7.83 3.75 -6.62
C ARG A 142 -7.16 5.11 -6.73
N ALA A 143 -7.26 5.72 -7.90
CA ALA A 143 -6.59 6.96 -8.24
C ALA A 143 -5.12 6.97 -7.81
N ARG A 144 -4.41 5.86 -8.05
CA ARG A 144 -3.10 5.56 -7.45
C ARG A 144 -2.05 6.62 -7.76
N VAL A 145 -2.10 7.20 -8.96
CA VAL A 145 -1.23 8.34 -9.35
C VAL A 145 -1.49 9.56 -8.49
N ASP A 146 -2.76 9.92 -8.29
CA ASP A 146 -3.13 11.08 -7.49
C ASP A 146 -2.81 10.86 -6.00
N CYS A 147 -3.06 9.65 -5.47
CA CYS A 147 -2.62 9.26 -4.13
C CYS A 147 -1.09 9.42 -3.98
N ALA A 148 -0.30 8.98 -4.97
CA ALA A 148 1.15 9.11 -4.93
C ALA A 148 1.61 10.58 -4.93
N PHE A 149 0.90 11.49 -5.60
CA PHE A 149 1.20 12.92 -5.51
C PHE A 149 0.76 13.53 -4.17
N GLU A 150 -0.43 13.18 -3.68
CA GLU A 150 -1.00 13.76 -2.45
C GLU A 150 -0.17 13.43 -1.21
N ILE A 151 0.43 12.24 -1.16
CA ILE A 151 1.24 11.84 -0.01
C ILE A 151 2.61 12.52 0.05
N TYR A 152 3.05 13.23 -1.00
CA TYR A 152 4.40 13.80 -1.09
C TYR A 152 4.83 14.64 0.14
N PRO A 153 3.98 15.52 0.71
CA PRO A 153 4.32 16.26 1.93
C PRO A 153 4.53 15.39 3.17
N TYR A 154 4.11 14.12 3.13
CA TYR A 154 4.22 13.13 4.20
C TYR A 154 5.38 12.16 4.01
N LEU A 155 6.29 12.44 3.08
CA LEU A 155 7.44 11.58 2.78
C LEU A 155 8.77 12.29 3.09
N ASP A 156 9.81 11.52 3.34
CA ASP A 156 11.19 11.97 3.41
C ASP A 156 12.13 11.05 2.59
N ARG A 157 13.44 11.32 2.62
CA ARG A 157 14.44 10.60 1.83
C ARG A 157 14.54 9.09 2.13
N ASN A 158 14.06 8.66 3.29
CA ASN A 158 14.05 7.26 3.73
C ASN A 158 12.71 6.57 3.42
N SER A 159 11.69 7.33 3.02
CA SER A 159 10.39 6.77 2.64
C SER A 159 10.51 5.88 1.39
N ILE A 160 9.82 4.74 1.45
CA ILE A 160 9.64 3.83 0.31
C ILE A 160 8.16 3.76 -0.04
N ILE A 161 7.85 3.86 -1.33
CA ILE A 161 6.49 3.82 -1.84
C ILE A 161 6.36 2.60 -2.76
N PHE A 162 5.38 1.76 -2.49
CA PHE A 162 5.01 0.60 -3.28
C PHE A 162 3.73 0.95 -4.03
N VAL A 163 3.74 0.80 -5.35
CA VAL A 163 2.53 0.97 -6.17
C VAL A 163 2.27 -0.35 -6.88
N HIS A 164 1.14 -0.98 -6.57
CA HIS A 164 0.72 -2.22 -7.20
C HIS A 164 -0.12 -1.92 -8.46
N ASP A 165 -0.21 -2.88 -9.39
CA ASP A 165 -0.95 -2.73 -10.66
C ASP A 165 -0.51 -1.53 -11.51
N TYR A 166 0.78 -1.19 -11.43
CA TYR A 166 1.40 -0.04 -12.09
C TYR A 166 1.58 -0.23 -13.60
N THR A 167 1.92 -1.44 -14.05
CA THR A 167 2.43 -1.71 -15.42
C THR A 167 1.37 -1.70 -16.52
N LYS A 168 0.08 -1.54 -16.18
CA LYS A 168 -1.02 -1.57 -17.17
C LYS A 168 -1.37 -0.21 -17.78
N ARG A 169 -0.79 0.93 -17.36
CA ARG A 169 -1.24 2.27 -17.86
C ARG A 169 -0.14 3.32 -18.06
N SER A 170 -0.13 3.95 -19.23
CA SER A 170 0.85 4.95 -19.69
C SER A 170 0.88 6.30 -18.93
N HIS A 171 -0.10 6.59 -18.07
CA HIS A 171 -0.11 7.83 -17.28
C HIS A 171 0.68 7.72 -15.96
N TYR A 172 0.99 6.50 -15.51
CA TYR A 172 1.82 6.26 -14.33
C TYR A 172 3.25 6.77 -14.47
N PHE A 173 3.75 6.89 -15.72
CA PHE A 173 5.06 7.48 -16.03
C PHE A 173 5.24 8.92 -15.50
N ASN A 174 4.17 9.62 -15.10
CA ASN A 174 4.27 10.95 -14.51
C ASN A 174 4.70 10.93 -13.02
N ILE A 175 4.44 9.85 -12.28
CA ILE A 175 4.95 9.68 -10.90
C ILE A 175 6.48 9.76 -10.92
N SER A 176 7.11 9.04 -11.86
CA SER A 176 8.55 8.90 -11.94
C SER A 176 9.28 10.11 -12.54
N LYS A 177 8.60 11.09 -13.15
CA LYS A 177 9.27 12.15 -13.93
C LYS A 177 9.80 13.31 -13.09
N LYS A 178 9.28 13.56 -11.88
CA LYS A 178 9.68 14.72 -11.06
C LYS A 178 10.02 14.42 -9.61
N TYR A 179 9.22 13.62 -8.91
CA TYR A 179 9.35 13.47 -7.45
C TYR A 179 9.91 12.11 -7.02
N TYR A 180 9.71 11.09 -7.85
CA TYR A 180 10.02 9.71 -7.46
C TYR A 180 11.04 9.06 -8.41
N LYS A 181 11.91 8.23 -7.85
CA LYS A 181 12.85 7.37 -8.58
C LYS A 181 12.44 5.92 -8.39
N ILE A 182 12.26 5.19 -9.49
CA ILE A 182 12.08 3.74 -9.45
C ILE A 182 13.39 3.12 -8.96
N ILE A 183 13.30 2.29 -7.92
CA ILE A 183 14.43 1.52 -7.39
C ILE A 183 14.29 0.02 -7.64
N LEU A 184 13.07 -0.47 -7.86
CA LEU A 184 12.77 -1.84 -8.22
C LEU A 184 11.44 -1.90 -8.96
N GLN A 185 11.33 -2.79 -9.94
CA GLN A 185 10.09 -3.07 -10.66
C GLN A 185 10.03 -4.57 -10.98
N THR A 186 8.89 -5.20 -10.73
CA THR A 186 8.61 -6.56 -11.20
C THR A 186 8.17 -6.53 -12.67
N TYR A 187 8.37 -7.63 -13.39
CA TYR A 187 8.10 -7.74 -14.83
C TYR A 187 6.98 -8.76 -15.12
N GLU A 188 6.53 -8.79 -16.37
CA GLU A 188 5.50 -9.71 -16.90
C GLU A 188 4.12 -9.49 -16.27
N ASP A 189 3.48 -10.55 -15.75
CA ASP A 189 2.15 -10.52 -15.14
C ASP A 189 2.12 -9.80 -13.78
N ARG A 190 3.30 -9.42 -13.27
CA ARG A 190 3.49 -8.73 -12.00
C ARG A 190 3.55 -7.23 -12.22
N THR A 191 3.08 -6.50 -11.23
CA THR A 191 2.70 -5.11 -11.44
C THR A 191 3.16 -4.15 -10.34
N LEU A 192 3.95 -4.65 -9.39
CA LEU A 192 4.57 -3.88 -8.33
C LEU A 192 5.76 -3.02 -8.81
N VAL A 193 5.71 -1.74 -8.47
CA VAL A 193 6.85 -0.81 -8.59
C VAL A 193 7.20 -0.21 -7.24
N VAL A 194 8.50 -0.12 -6.96
CA VAL A 194 9.06 0.44 -5.74
C VAL A 194 9.75 1.76 -6.05
N PHE A 195 9.36 2.80 -5.34
CA PHE A 195 9.85 4.16 -5.49
C PHE A 195 10.56 4.67 -4.23
N LYS A 196 11.49 5.59 -4.45
CA LYS A 196 12.03 6.53 -3.46
C LYS A 196 11.80 7.96 -3.90
N LEU A 197 11.83 8.90 -2.96
CA LEU A 197 11.97 10.31 -3.31
C LEU A 197 13.28 10.54 -4.07
N ARG A 198 13.24 11.46 -5.04
CA ARG A 198 14.43 12.00 -5.71
C ARG A 198 15.18 12.98 -4.84
#